data_AF-A0A0B6YBC5-F1
#
_entry.id   AF-A0A0B6YBC5-F1
#
_cell.length_a   1.000
_cell.length_b   1.000
_cell.length_c   1.000
_cell.angle_alpha   90.00
_cell.angle_beta   90.00
_cell.angle_gamma   90.00
#
_symmetry.space_group_name_H-M   'P 1'
#
loop_
_entity.id
_entity.type
_entity.pdbx_description
1 polymer ?
#
loop_
_entity_poly.entity_id
_entity_poly.type
_entity_poly.pdbx_seq_one_letter_code
_entity_poly.pdbx_strand_id
1 'polypeptide(L)'
;PFFFVIAVYCFEGAGLILSLEGSLAKEVRDKFPKYLTVTMIMVTILYISFGICGYLSFGTDTNQIITLNLYQGPGFSLSIIVKSSLCIALFLTYPVMMFPVMRILEHYFI
;
A
#
# COMPACT_ATOMS: atom_id res chain seq x y z
N PRO A 1 -16.04 -8.37 -10.72
CA PRO A 1 -16.32 -7.02 -10.15
C PRO A 1 -15.45 -6.70 -8.93
N PHE A 2 -15.46 -7.54 -7.88
CA PHE A 2 -14.69 -7.30 -6.64
C PHE A 2 -13.17 -7.24 -6.85
N PHE A 3 -12.61 -8.15 -7.63
CA PHE A 3 -11.17 -8.16 -7.97
C PHE A 3 -10.69 -6.82 -8.55
N PHE A 4 -11.46 -6.23 -9.48
CA PHE A 4 -11.08 -4.97 -10.12
C PHE A 4 -11.09 -3.81 -9.13
N VAL A 5 -12.06 -3.77 -8.21
CA VAL A 5 -12.11 -2.74 -7.17
C VAL A 5 -10.90 -2.84 -6.24
N ILE A 6 -10.57 -4.03 -5.76
CA ILE A 6 -9.40 -4.24 -4.90
C ILE A 6 -8.10 -3.91 -5.66
N ALA A 7 -7.99 -4.30 -6.93
CA ALA A 7 -6.83 -3.98 -7.75
C ALA A 7 -6.63 -2.47 -7.92
N VAL A 8 -7.71 -1.70 -8.16
CA VAL A 8 -7.65 -0.24 -8.22
C VAL A 8 -7.34 0.36 -6.85
N TYR A 9 -7.94 -0.18 -5.78
CA TYR A 9 -7.70 0.25 -4.41
C TYR A 9 -6.23 0.09 -3.98
N CYS A 10 -5.51 -0.93 -4.47
CA CYS A 10 -4.07 -1.07 -4.25
C CYS A 10 -3.25 0.13 -4.76
N PHE A 11 -3.79 0.94 -5.67
CA PHE A 11 -3.16 2.15 -6.20
C PHE A 11 -3.81 3.44 -5.67
N GLU A 12 -4.55 3.39 -4.56
CA GLU A 12 -5.16 4.55 -3.88
C GLU A 12 -4.14 5.68 -3.62
N GLY A 13 -2.86 5.34 -3.42
CA GLY A 13 -1.77 6.31 -3.23
C GLY A 13 -1.54 7.28 -4.39
N ALA A 14 -2.19 7.09 -5.55
CA ALA A 14 -2.13 8.04 -6.66
C ALA A 14 -2.58 9.46 -6.28
N GLY A 15 -3.49 9.59 -5.31
CA GLY A 15 -3.91 10.90 -4.79
C GLY A 15 -2.79 11.70 -4.12
N LEU A 16 -1.71 11.03 -3.70
CA LEU A 16 -0.55 11.65 -3.04
C LEU A 16 0.45 12.25 -4.04
N ILE A 17 0.36 11.91 -5.33
CA ILE A 17 1.39 12.22 -6.33
C ILE A 17 1.62 13.73 -6.45
N LEU A 18 0.56 14.54 -6.51
CA LEU A 18 0.66 16.00 -6.65
C LEU A 18 1.28 16.65 -5.41
N SER A 19 0.88 16.22 -4.22
CA SER A 19 1.44 16.72 -2.97
C SER A 19 2.91 16.31 -2.82
N LEU A 20 3.27 15.09 -3.23
CA LEU A 20 4.66 14.63 -3.27
C LEU A 20 5.50 15.44 -4.26
N GLU A 21 4.99 15.71 -5.46
CA GLU A 21 5.69 16.53 -6.45
C GLU A 21 5.94 17.95 -5.93
N GLY A 22 4.95 18.55 -5.26
CA GLY A 22 5.07 19.87 -4.65
C GLY A 22 6.01 19.94 -3.45
N SER A 23 6.31 18.81 -2.82
CA SER A 23 7.25 18.71 -1.69
C SER A 23 8.70 18.41 -2.14
N LEU A 24 8.93 18.11 -3.42
CA LEU A 24 10.28 17.89 -3.94
C LEU A 24 11.01 19.20 -4.21
N ALA A 25 12.34 19.17 -4.07
CA ALA A 25 13.19 20.29 -4.47
C ALA A 25 13.06 20.54 -5.98
N LYS A 26 13.05 21.82 -6.38
CA LYS A 26 12.86 22.24 -7.79
C LYS A 26 13.79 21.53 -8.76
N GLU A 27 15.01 21.25 -8.33
CA GLU A 27 16.09 20.60 -9.10
C GLU A 27 15.79 19.15 -9.51
N VAL A 28 14.93 18.48 -8.74
CA VAL A 28 14.63 17.03 -8.89
C VAL A 28 13.27 16.82 -9.55
N ARG A 29 12.47 17.88 -9.68
CA ARG A 29 11.09 17.83 -10.14
C ARG A 29 10.96 17.35 -11.59
N ASP A 30 11.88 17.75 -12.47
CA ASP A 30 11.92 17.29 -13.87
C ASP A 30 12.13 15.78 -14.01
N LYS A 31 12.77 15.14 -13.02
CA LYS A 31 13.03 13.69 -13.01
C LYS A 31 11.95 12.89 -12.28
N PHE A 32 11.04 13.56 -11.57
CA PHE A 32 10.01 12.93 -10.76
C PHE A 32 9.14 11.91 -11.53
N PRO A 33 8.65 12.19 -12.76
CA PRO A 33 7.82 11.23 -13.50
C PRO A 33 8.55 9.91 -13.79
N LYS A 34 9.87 9.97 -14.03
CA LYS A 34 10.70 8.79 -14.26
C LYS A 34 10.81 7.93 -13.00
N TYR A 35 11.08 8.55 -11.85
CA TYR A 35 11.13 7.84 -10.56
C TYR A 35 9.78 7.23 -10.19
N LEU A 36 8.70 8.00 -10.36
CA LEU A 36 7.34 7.53 -10.11
C LEU A 36 6.99 6.31 -10.96
N THR A 37 7.31 6.34 -12.26
CA THR A 37 7.04 5.22 -13.17
C THR A 37 7.80 3.96 -12.75
N VAL A 38 9.09 4.09 -12.42
CA VAL A 38 9.91 2.96 -11.97
C VAL A 38 9.37 2.37 -10.66
N THR A 39 9.00 3.22 -9.70
CA THR A 39 8.43 2.78 -8.42
C THR A 39 7.07 2.08 -8.63
N MET A 40 6.20 2.59 -9.48
CA MET A 40 4.90 1.98 -9.77
C MET A 40 5.05 0.60 -10.43
N ILE A 41 5.99 0.45 -11.37
CA ILE A 41 6.29 -0.85 -11.98
C ILE A 41 6.79 -1.84 -10.92
N MET A 42 7.72 -1.41 -10.06
CA MET A 42 8.30 -2.23 -9.01
C MET A 42 7.23 -2.71 -8.02
N VAL A 43 6.37 -1.81 -7.54
CA VAL A 43 5.27 -2.14 -6.62
C VAL A 43 4.25 -3.07 -7.28
N THR A 44 3.95 -2.87 -8.57
CA THR A 44 3.05 -3.76 -9.33
C THR A 44 3.59 -5.18 -9.39
N ILE A 45 4.89 -5.36 -9.69
CA ILE A 45 5.54 -6.66 -9.70
C ILE A 45 5.50 -7.30 -8.30
N LEU A 46 5.71 -6.51 -7.25
CA LEU A 46 5.64 -6.98 -5.87
C LEU A 46 4.23 -7.47 -5.53
N TYR A 47 3.18 -6.73 -5.89
CA TYR A 47 1.79 -7.16 -5.66
C TYR A 47 1.43 -8.43 -6.43
N ILE A 48 1.83 -8.55 -7.69
CA ILE A 48 1.58 -9.75 -8.50
C ILE A 48 2.32 -10.96 -7.90
N SER A 49 3.61 -10.81 -7.59
CA SER A 49 4.40 -11.92 -7.02
C SER A 49 3.86 -12.36 -5.66
N PHE A 50 3.49 -11.42 -4.78
CA PHE A 50 2.86 -11.73 -3.50
C PHE A 50 1.52 -12.45 -3.68
N GLY A 51 0.69 -12.01 -4.64
CA GLY A 51 -0.57 -12.67 -4.98
C GLY A 51 -0.39 -14.10 -5.46
N ILE A 52 0.57 -14.34 -6.35
CA ILE A 52 0.91 -15.68 -6.85
C ILE A 52 1.41 -16.58 -5.71
N CYS A 53 2.37 -16.12 -4.92
CA CYS A 53 2.90 -16.87 -3.78
C CYS A 53 1.82 -17.20 -2.75
N GLY A 54 0.91 -16.25 -2.50
CA GLY A 54 -0.23 -16.44 -1.62
C GLY A 54 -1.15 -17.56 -2.09
N TYR A 55 -1.52 -17.56 -3.38
CA TYR A 55 -2.36 -18.61 -3.96
C TYR A 55 -1.65 -19.98 -3.96
N LEU A 56 -0.35 -20.02 -4.27
CA LEU A 56 0.43 -21.27 -4.23
C LEU A 56 0.54 -21.87 -2.82
N SER A 57 0.52 -21.04 -1.78
CA SER A 57 0.68 -21.49 -0.39
C SER A 57 -0.60 -22.05 0.23
N PHE A 58 -1.77 -21.49 -0.11
CA PHE A 58 -3.06 -21.87 0.49
C PHE A 58 -4.00 -22.61 -0.48
N GLY A 59 -3.68 -22.64 -1.78
CA GLY A 59 -4.44 -23.34 -2.80
C GLY A 59 -5.88 -22.82 -2.94
N THR A 60 -6.82 -23.75 -3.12
CA THR A 60 -8.24 -23.45 -3.35
C THR A 60 -8.96 -22.91 -2.11
N ASP A 61 -8.39 -23.08 -0.92
CA ASP A 61 -8.97 -22.61 0.36
C ASP A 61 -8.58 -21.16 0.69
N THR A 62 -8.03 -20.42 -0.28
CA THR A 62 -7.61 -19.03 -0.10
C THR A 62 -8.83 -18.12 0.13
N ASN A 63 -9.06 -17.76 1.40
CA ASN A 63 -9.99 -16.67 1.75
C ASN A 63 -9.59 -15.33 1.11
N GLN A 64 -10.59 -14.46 0.86
CA GLN A 64 -10.40 -13.12 0.26
C GLN A 64 -9.38 -12.26 1.01
N ILE A 65 -9.30 -12.40 2.34
CA ILE A 65 -8.28 -11.79 3.17
C ILE A 65 -7.27 -12.87 3.53
N ILE A 66 -6.10 -12.83 2.89
CA ILE A 66 -5.06 -13.85 3.04
C ILE A 66 -4.61 -14.02 4.50
N THR A 67 -4.65 -12.93 5.28
CA THR A 67 -4.29 -12.92 6.70
C THR A 67 -5.18 -13.80 7.57
N LEU A 68 -6.40 -14.12 7.11
CA LEU A 68 -7.30 -15.05 7.80
C LEU A 68 -6.88 -16.52 7.62
N ASN A 69 -6.23 -16.85 6.49
CA ASN A 69 -5.73 -18.20 6.22
C ASN A 69 -4.50 -18.57 7.05
N LEU A 70 -3.82 -17.60 7.67
CA LEU A 70 -2.67 -17.88 8.53
C LEU A 70 -3.10 -18.65 9.78
N TYR A 71 -2.38 -19.73 10.09
CA TYR A 71 -2.62 -20.66 11.21
C TYR A 71 -2.90 -19.92 12.53
N GLN A 72 -4.02 -20.27 13.16
CA GLN A 72 -4.56 -19.69 14.40
C GLN A 72 -4.44 -20.64 15.59
N GLY A 73 -3.43 -21.53 15.60
CA GLY A 73 -3.22 -22.44 16.72
C GLY A 73 -2.74 -21.72 18.00
N PRO A 74 -2.90 -22.36 19.17
CA PRO A 74 -2.51 -21.80 20.45
C PRO A 74 -0.98 -21.77 20.57
N GLY A 75 -0.36 -20.61 20.34
CA GLY A 75 1.08 -20.39 20.49
C GLY A 75 1.56 -19.09 19.84
N PHE A 76 2.75 -18.63 20.23
CA PHE A 76 3.44 -17.49 19.62
C PHE A 76 3.92 -17.85 18.20
N SER A 77 2.98 -17.91 17.26
CA SER A 77 3.21 -18.33 15.89
C SER A 77 3.60 -17.14 15.02
N LEU A 78 4.41 -17.34 13.98
CA LEU A 78 4.79 -16.31 12.99
C LEU A 78 3.58 -15.51 12.46
N SER A 79 2.41 -16.13 12.41
CA SER A 79 1.11 -15.51 12.15
C SER A 79 0.77 -14.29 13.01
N ILE A 80 1.08 -14.30 14.31
CA ILE A 80 0.79 -13.17 15.21
C ILE A 80 1.68 -11.98 14.88
N ILE A 81 2.96 -12.23 14.56
CA ILE A 81 3.95 -11.20 14.21
C ILE A 81 3.58 -10.54 12.89
N VAL A 82 3.17 -11.34 11.88
CA VAL A 82 2.71 -10.81 10.59
C VAL A 82 1.45 -9.96 10.77
N LYS A 83 0.48 -10.44 11.56
CA LYS A 83 -0.76 -9.70 11.86
C LYS A 83 -0.48 -8.39 12.61
N SER A 84 0.41 -8.41 13.61
CA SER A 84 0.77 -7.19 14.35
C SER A 84 1.54 -6.20 13.48
N SER A 85 2.47 -6.68 12.65
CA SER A 85 3.20 -5.85 11.69
C SER A 85 2.25 -5.19 10.69
N LEU A 86 1.26 -5.93 10.17
CA LEU A 86 0.23 -5.38 9.29
C LEU A 86 -0.56 -4.27 9.99
N CYS A 87 -0.98 -4.48 11.24
CA CYS A 87 -1.70 -3.47 12.03
C CYS A 87 -0.88 -2.19 12.21
N ILE A 88 0.40 -2.32 12.55
CA ILE A 88 1.32 -1.18 12.70
C ILE A 88 1.50 -0.46 11.35
N ALA A 89 1.67 -1.20 10.26
CA ALA A 89 1.78 -0.62 8.92
C ALA A 89 0.52 0.18 8.53
N LEU A 90 -0.68 -0.36 8.81
CA LEU A 90 -1.94 0.34 8.58
C LEU A 90 -2.04 1.63 9.42
N PHE A 91 -1.65 1.57 10.69
CA PHE A 91 -1.61 2.75 11.56
C PHE A 91 -0.66 3.83 11.02
N LEU A 92 0.53 3.45 10.54
CA LEU A 92 1.48 4.38 9.92
C LEU A 92 1.03 4.91 8.56
N THR A 93 0.14 4.20 7.86
CA THR A 93 -0.42 4.66 6.58
C THR A 93 -1.37 5.85 6.79
N TYR A 94 -2.06 5.92 7.94
CA TYR A 94 -2.98 7.01 8.27
C TYR A 94 -2.36 8.42 8.21
N PRO A 95 -1.23 8.73 8.90
CA PRO A 95 -0.60 10.05 8.80
C PRO A 95 -0.08 10.34 7.39
N VAL A 96 0.37 9.33 6.64
CA VAL A 96 0.85 9.50 5.26
C VAL A 96 -0.30 9.93 4.34
N MET A 97 -1.48 9.31 4.48
CA MET A 97 -2.68 9.70 3.71
C MET A 97 -3.27 11.04 4.16
N MET A 98 -3.02 11.47 5.40
CA MET A 98 -3.45 12.77 5.90
C MET A 98 -2.60 13.93 5.37
N PHE A 99 -1.39 13.66 4.87
CA PHE A 99 -0.49 14.67 4.30
C PHE A 99 -1.14 15.58 3.23
N PRO A 100 -1.74 15.07 2.14
CA PRO A 100 -2.41 15.89 1.13
C PRO A 100 -3.58 16.69 1.71
N VAL A 101 -4.36 16.08 2.63
CA VAL A 101 -5.51 16.72 3.26
C VAL A 101 -5.06 17.95 4.06
N MET A 102 -4.00 17.80 4.85
CA MET A 102 -3.44 18.92 5.63
C MET A 102 -2.89 20.02 4.74
N ARG A 103 -2.24 19.68 3.61
CA ARG A 103 -1.72 20.66 2.65
C ARG A 103 -2.83 21.47 1.97
N ILE A 104 -3.93 20.81 1.61
CA ILE A 104 -5.11 21.49 1.04
C ILE A 104 -5.76 22.40 2.09
N LEU A 105 -5.89 21.91 3.33
CA LEU A 105 -6.49 22.66 4.43
C LEU A 105 -5.64 23.90 4.78
N GLU A 106 -4.32 23.77 4.82
CA GLU A 106 -3.37 24.88 5.01
C GLU A 106 -3.60 25.97 3.97
N HIS A 107 -3.70 25.62 2.68
CA HIS A 107 -3.91 26.58 1.60
C HIS A 107 -5.28 27.28 1.63
N TYR A 108 -6.28 26.69 2.27
CA TYR A 108 -7.62 27.29 2.40
C TYR A 108 -7.71 28.25 3.60
N PHE A 109 -7.01 27.94 4.70
CA PHE A 109 -7.08 28.73 5.93
C PHE A 109 -6.01 29.83 6.04
N ILE A 110 -4.87 29.69 5.35
CA ILE A 110 -3.74 30.63 5.35
C ILE A 110 -3.54 31.17 3.94
#